data_AF-A0AAV6C7A6-F1
#
_entry.id   AF-A0AAV6C7A6-F1
#
_cell.length_a   1.000
_cell.length_b   1.000
_cell.length_c   1.000
_cell.angle_alpha   90.00
_cell.angle_beta   90.00
_cell.angle_gamma   90.00
#
_symmetry.space_group_name_H-M   'P 1'
#
loop_
_entity.id
_entity.type
_entity.pdbx_description
1 polymer ?
#
loop_
_entity_poly.entity_id
_entity_poly.type
_entity_poly.pdbx_seq_one_letter_code
_entity_poly.pdbx_strand_id
1 'polypeptide(L)'
;MHQYKKSKLSLLWNWAVVGVVVASLVGAGFSMNDPASFAASIVCFSFAAFLMIAKAVTWAEMHEGKLVIQLFVSVIAVALFGVLLLGAIKWRIGVQHEAQSIPPLVVTLKAPVPPAELPPRTIYRDRPSPAPTTTPAPATPSAPDEEKAKREQERTTLAKLLDEGAHIEADCLTTTPNQALPERANDWAKRTYTFLSSIDSASAARFNAATASPFTHPDVPEPNNSIWSWVNGHTQVLSQILSELGHD
;
A
#
# COMPACT_ATOMS: atom_id res chain seq x y z
N MET A 1 -9.19 -60.41 4.34
CA MET A 1 -9.44 -59.10 3.69
C MET A 1 -9.05 -57.86 4.52
N HIS A 2 -8.87 -57.91 5.85
CA HIS A 2 -8.51 -56.72 6.66
C HIS A 2 -7.06 -56.23 6.52
N GLN A 3 -6.11 -57.11 6.23
CA GLN A 3 -4.68 -56.73 6.04
C GLN A 3 -4.47 -55.77 4.86
N TYR A 4 -5.23 -55.94 3.77
CA TYR A 4 -5.05 -55.13 2.55
C TYR A 4 -5.54 -53.69 2.69
N LYS A 5 -6.51 -53.41 3.59
CA LYS A 5 -6.99 -52.04 3.85
C LYS A 5 -5.97 -51.20 4.63
N LYS A 6 -5.22 -51.81 5.56
CA LYS A 6 -4.21 -51.09 6.36
C LYS A 6 -3.05 -50.56 5.50
N SER A 7 -2.65 -51.29 4.47
CA SER A 7 -1.56 -50.90 3.56
C SER A 7 -1.88 -49.67 2.69
N LYS A 8 -3.10 -49.55 2.17
CA LYS A 8 -3.47 -48.39 1.34
C LYS A 8 -3.60 -47.10 2.16
N LEU A 9 -4.09 -47.23 3.40
CA LEU A 9 -4.25 -46.10 4.30
C LEU A 9 -2.89 -45.54 4.75
N SER A 10 -1.92 -46.40 5.08
CA SER A 10 -0.58 -45.96 5.45
C SER A 10 0.15 -45.26 4.31
N LEU A 11 -0.07 -45.71 3.06
CA LEU A 11 0.50 -45.06 1.88
C LEU A 11 -0.02 -43.63 1.72
N LEU A 12 -1.36 -43.43 1.73
CA LEU A 12 -1.99 -42.11 1.67
C LEU A 12 -1.55 -41.20 2.82
N TRP A 13 -1.23 -41.76 3.98
CA TRP A 13 -0.80 -41.00 5.16
C TRP A 13 0.63 -40.50 5.13
N ASN A 14 1.50 -41.12 4.33
CA ASN A 14 2.83 -40.59 4.05
C ASN A 14 2.77 -39.42 3.07
N TRP A 15 1.80 -39.42 2.14
CA TRP A 15 1.56 -38.29 1.23
C TRP A 15 1.12 -37.01 1.95
N ALA A 16 0.46 -37.11 3.10
CA ALA A 16 0.11 -35.92 3.90
C ALA A 16 1.36 -35.17 4.40
N VAL A 17 2.43 -35.88 4.77
CA VAL A 17 3.71 -35.26 5.18
C VAL A 17 4.37 -34.56 4.00
N VAL A 18 4.36 -35.21 2.83
CA VAL A 18 4.85 -34.59 1.58
C VAL A 18 4.05 -33.33 1.26
N GLY A 19 2.71 -33.38 1.41
CA GLY A 19 1.84 -32.22 1.22
C GLY A 19 2.17 -31.05 2.16
N VAL A 20 2.46 -31.31 3.43
CA VAL A 20 2.90 -30.29 4.40
C VAL A 20 4.22 -29.67 3.98
N VAL A 21 5.21 -30.49 3.56
CA VAL A 21 6.52 -29.98 3.12
C VAL A 21 6.38 -29.13 1.87
N VAL A 22 5.62 -29.60 0.87
CA VAL A 22 5.38 -28.85 -0.37
C VAL A 22 4.64 -27.54 -0.10
N ALA A 23 3.56 -27.57 0.69
CA ALA A 23 2.82 -26.36 1.05
C ALA A 23 3.69 -25.35 1.81
N SER A 24 4.59 -25.83 2.68
CA SER A 24 5.52 -24.96 3.42
C SER A 24 6.56 -24.34 2.50
N LEU A 25 7.12 -25.12 1.55
CA LEU A 25 8.09 -24.62 0.58
C LEU A 25 7.47 -23.61 -0.39
N VAL A 26 6.24 -23.87 -0.85
CA VAL A 26 5.49 -22.95 -1.71
C VAL A 26 5.15 -21.68 -0.94
N GLY A 27 4.70 -21.79 0.32
CA GLY A 27 4.45 -20.65 1.20
C GLY A 27 5.69 -19.79 1.42
N ALA A 28 6.86 -20.40 1.61
CA ALA A 28 8.14 -19.72 1.75
C ALA A 28 8.66 -19.09 0.43
N GLY A 29 8.29 -19.66 -0.72
CA GLY A 29 8.69 -19.18 -2.04
C GLY A 29 7.89 -17.98 -2.55
N PHE A 30 6.72 -17.69 -1.95
CA PHE A 30 5.97 -16.48 -2.29
C PHE A 30 6.69 -15.22 -1.79
N SER A 31 6.82 -14.26 -2.70
CA SER A 31 7.41 -12.96 -2.38
C SER A 31 6.58 -12.25 -1.30
N MET A 32 7.20 -11.93 -0.16
CA MET A 32 6.53 -11.23 0.94
C MET A 32 6.25 -9.75 0.65
N ASN A 33 6.72 -9.25 -0.50
CA ASN A 33 6.61 -7.84 -0.89
C ASN A 33 5.24 -7.49 -1.49
N ASP A 34 4.51 -8.46 -2.02
CA ASP A 34 3.17 -8.24 -2.60
C ASP A 34 2.08 -8.68 -1.59
N PRO A 35 1.11 -7.81 -1.23
CA PRO A 35 0.01 -8.19 -0.34
C PRO A 35 -0.78 -9.41 -0.83
N ALA A 36 -0.93 -9.62 -2.14
CA ALA A 36 -1.62 -10.80 -2.68
C ALA A 36 -0.83 -12.09 -2.42
N SER A 37 0.49 -12.04 -2.64
CA SER A 37 1.40 -13.16 -2.38
C SER A 37 1.51 -13.48 -0.88
N PHE A 38 1.43 -12.46 -0.01
CA PHE A 38 1.40 -12.66 1.44
C PHE A 38 0.13 -13.37 1.89
N ALA A 39 -1.05 -12.98 1.39
CA ALA A 39 -2.31 -13.67 1.68
C ALA A 39 -2.26 -15.14 1.24
N ALA A 40 -1.69 -15.42 0.06
CA ALA A 40 -1.48 -16.78 -0.42
C ALA A 40 -0.56 -17.60 0.51
N SER A 41 0.52 -16.99 1.02
CA SER A 41 1.43 -17.65 1.97
C SER A 41 0.72 -18.04 3.28
N ILE A 42 -0.14 -17.17 3.82
CA ILE A 42 -0.93 -17.45 5.04
C ILE A 42 -1.85 -18.65 4.82
N VAL A 43 -2.52 -18.72 3.66
CA VAL A 43 -3.40 -19.84 3.33
C VAL A 43 -2.59 -21.15 3.25
N CYS A 44 -1.43 -21.13 2.59
CA CYS A 44 -0.55 -22.30 2.51
C CYS A 44 -0.07 -22.79 3.89
N PHE A 45 0.37 -21.88 4.77
CA PHE A 45 0.80 -22.23 6.13
C PHE A 45 -0.36 -22.72 6.99
N SER A 46 -1.54 -22.11 6.86
CA SER A 46 -2.75 -22.54 7.58
C SER A 46 -3.17 -23.95 7.15
N PHE A 47 -3.11 -24.25 5.85
CA PHE A 47 -3.40 -25.58 5.32
C PHE A 47 -2.38 -26.62 5.80
N ALA A 48 -1.09 -26.28 5.82
CA ALA A 48 -0.04 -27.14 6.36
C ALA A 48 -0.24 -27.44 7.85
N ALA A 49 -0.59 -26.42 8.66
CA ALA A 49 -0.90 -26.59 10.07
C ALA A 49 -2.12 -27.50 10.29
N PHE A 50 -3.18 -27.31 9.49
CA PHE A 50 -4.37 -28.16 9.54
C PHE A 50 -4.04 -29.63 9.26
N LEU A 51 -3.24 -29.91 8.22
CA LEU A 51 -2.81 -31.28 7.90
C LEU A 51 -1.99 -31.91 9.03
N MET A 52 -1.14 -31.14 9.70
CA MET A 52 -0.37 -31.61 10.85
C MET A 52 -1.28 -31.96 12.04
N ILE A 53 -2.29 -31.13 12.33
CA ILE A 53 -3.27 -31.40 13.39
C ILE A 53 -4.09 -32.65 13.05
N ALA A 54 -4.62 -32.74 11.84
CA ALA A 54 -5.38 -33.91 11.39
C ALA A 54 -4.54 -35.20 11.48
N LYS A 55 -3.25 -35.12 11.11
CA LYS A 55 -2.31 -36.22 11.29
C LYS A 55 -2.13 -36.55 12.77
N ALA A 56 -1.90 -35.57 13.65
CA ALA A 56 -1.74 -35.79 15.08
C ALA A 56 -2.96 -36.49 15.70
N VAL A 57 -4.17 -36.07 15.35
CA VAL A 57 -5.44 -36.67 15.83
C VAL A 57 -5.55 -38.13 15.40
N THR A 58 -5.40 -38.43 14.11
CA THR A 58 -5.47 -39.82 13.61
C THR A 58 -4.38 -40.72 14.18
N TRP A 59 -3.20 -40.16 14.44
CA TRP A 59 -2.11 -40.91 15.06
C TRP A 59 -2.39 -41.20 16.54
N ALA A 60 -3.10 -40.33 17.25
CA ALA A 60 -3.50 -40.55 18.64
C ALA A 60 -4.50 -41.69 18.78
N GLU A 61 -5.39 -41.86 17.79
CA GLU A 61 -6.34 -42.98 17.75
C GLU A 61 -5.67 -44.34 17.50
N MET A 62 -4.51 -44.37 16.82
CA MET A 62 -3.85 -45.63 16.44
C MET A 62 -2.88 -46.20 17.49
N HIS A 63 -2.44 -45.42 18.48
CA HIS A 63 -1.44 -45.84 19.46
C HIS A 63 -1.97 -45.78 20.89
N GLU A 64 -2.70 -46.83 21.29
CA GLU A 64 -3.04 -47.11 22.68
C GLU A 64 -1.74 -47.31 23.49
N GLY A 65 -1.32 -46.30 24.26
CA GLY A 65 -0.22 -46.41 25.23
C GLY A 65 0.89 -45.36 25.14
N LYS A 66 0.89 -44.45 24.16
CA LYS A 66 1.89 -43.35 24.06
C LYS A 66 1.28 -41.95 23.97
N LEU A 67 0.06 -41.80 24.46
CA LEU A 67 -0.76 -40.60 24.31
C LEU A 67 -0.07 -39.33 24.89
N VAL A 68 0.64 -39.46 26.01
CA VAL A 68 1.34 -38.34 26.66
C VAL A 68 2.51 -37.80 25.81
N ILE A 69 3.40 -38.69 25.34
CA ILE A 69 4.55 -38.30 24.50
C ILE A 69 4.06 -37.64 23.21
N GLN A 70 2.97 -38.17 22.66
CA GLN A 70 2.40 -37.73 21.40
C GLN A 70 1.70 -36.36 21.50
N LEU A 71 0.98 -36.14 22.60
CA LEU A 71 0.39 -34.83 22.90
C LEU A 71 1.50 -33.79 23.08
N PHE A 72 2.58 -34.13 23.77
CA PHE A 72 3.76 -33.27 23.89
C PHE A 72 4.38 -32.91 22.53
N VAL A 73 4.63 -33.91 21.67
CA VAL A 73 5.20 -33.67 20.33
C VAL A 73 4.29 -32.78 19.48
N SER A 74 2.97 -32.97 19.56
CA SER A 74 1.99 -32.17 18.81
C SER A 74 1.95 -30.73 19.30
N VAL A 75 1.96 -30.51 20.62
CA VAL A 75 2.01 -29.17 21.21
C VAL A 75 3.30 -28.45 20.83
N ILE A 76 4.45 -29.13 20.88
CA ILE A 76 5.74 -28.56 20.46
C ILE A 76 5.69 -28.19 18.97
N ALA A 77 5.17 -29.07 18.11
CA ALA A 77 5.07 -28.80 16.68
C ALA A 77 4.19 -27.57 16.38
N VAL A 78 3.03 -27.45 17.03
CA VAL A 78 2.14 -26.28 16.90
C VAL A 78 2.81 -25.02 17.43
N ALA A 79 3.48 -25.09 18.58
CA ALA A 79 4.19 -23.95 19.17
C ALA A 79 5.31 -23.46 18.24
N LEU A 80 6.13 -24.35 17.68
CA LEU A 80 7.18 -24.00 16.71
C LEU A 80 6.58 -23.33 15.46
N PHE A 81 5.45 -23.84 14.96
CA PHE A 81 4.76 -23.24 13.81
C PHE A 81 4.22 -21.84 14.14
N GLY A 82 3.64 -21.66 15.33
CA GLY A 82 3.18 -20.34 15.81
C GLY A 82 4.32 -19.33 15.93
N VAL A 83 5.48 -19.75 16.45
CA VAL A 83 6.68 -18.90 16.54
C VAL A 83 7.19 -18.52 15.14
N LEU A 84 7.23 -19.46 14.19
CA LEU A 84 7.62 -19.17 12.81
C LEU A 84 6.65 -18.17 12.14
N LEU A 85 5.35 -18.34 12.34
CA LEU A 85 4.32 -17.44 11.81
C LEU A 85 4.47 -16.02 12.39
N LEU A 86 4.59 -15.91 13.72
CA LEU A 86 4.80 -14.61 14.39
C LEU A 86 6.11 -13.96 13.97
N GLY A 87 7.17 -14.74 13.79
CA GLY A 87 8.45 -14.29 13.28
C GLY A 87 8.32 -13.73 11.86
N ALA A 88 7.61 -14.42 10.97
CA ALA A 88 7.35 -13.93 9.61
C ALA A 88 6.51 -12.64 9.58
N ILE A 89 5.49 -12.54 10.45
CA ILE A 89 4.68 -11.32 10.58
C ILE A 89 5.55 -10.16 11.08
N LYS A 90 6.33 -10.36 12.14
CA LYS A 90 7.24 -9.33 12.67
C LYS A 90 8.31 -8.92 11.68
N TRP A 91 8.88 -9.87 10.95
CA TRP A 91 9.84 -9.60 9.88
C TRP A 91 9.21 -8.71 8.81
N ARG A 92 7.98 -9.02 8.36
CA ARG A 92 7.27 -8.19 7.38
C ARG A 92 7.04 -6.76 7.89
N ILE A 93 6.62 -6.62 9.14
CA ILE A 93 6.44 -5.30 9.77
C ILE A 93 7.78 -4.54 9.79
N GLY A 94 8.87 -5.22 10.18
CA GLY A 94 10.23 -4.65 10.18
C GLY A 94 10.70 -4.22 8.80
N VAL A 95 10.55 -5.08 7.78
CA VAL A 95 10.94 -4.78 6.39
C VAL A 95 10.11 -3.62 5.82
N GLN A 96 8.82 -3.54 6.15
CA GLN A 96 7.99 -2.39 5.77
C GLN A 96 8.53 -1.09 6.40
N HIS A 97 8.91 -1.13 7.68
CA HIS A 97 9.53 0.02 8.34
C HIS A 97 10.90 0.39 7.75
N GLU A 98 11.70 -0.59 7.33
CA GLU A 98 13.04 -0.36 6.75
C GLU A 98 12.98 0.12 5.29
N ALA A 99 12.06 -0.40 4.48
CA ALA A 99 11.80 0.11 3.14
C ALA A 99 11.30 1.57 3.15
N GLN A 100 10.68 1.99 4.26
CA GLN A 100 10.12 3.32 4.46
C GLN A 100 11.10 4.29 5.15
N SER A 101 12.23 3.80 5.67
CA SER A 101 13.29 4.61 6.29
C SER A 101 14.39 5.04 5.31
N ILE A 102 14.37 4.53 4.07
CA ILE A 102 15.20 5.07 3.00
C ILE A 102 14.60 6.44 2.64
N PRO A 103 15.28 7.57 2.95
CA PRO A 103 14.79 8.88 2.53
C PRO A 103 14.60 8.85 1.01
N PRO A 104 13.53 9.47 0.46
CA PRO A 104 13.37 9.54 -0.98
C PRO A 104 14.68 10.08 -1.54
N LEU A 105 15.34 9.27 -2.39
CA LEU A 105 16.53 9.70 -3.09
C LEU A 105 16.11 11.01 -3.74
N VAL A 106 16.65 12.12 -3.24
CA VAL A 106 16.50 13.41 -3.89
C VAL A 106 17.18 13.16 -5.22
N VAL A 107 16.39 12.81 -6.24
CA VAL A 107 16.80 12.83 -7.62
C VAL A 107 17.12 14.30 -7.81
N THR A 108 18.38 14.62 -7.55
CA THR A 108 18.97 15.89 -7.87
C THR A 108 18.90 15.89 -9.38
N LEU A 109 17.78 16.38 -9.92
CA LEU A 109 17.64 16.70 -11.32
C LEU A 109 18.79 17.66 -11.59
N LYS A 110 19.89 17.10 -12.09
CA LYS A 110 20.94 17.88 -12.70
C LYS A 110 20.22 18.74 -13.73
N ALA A 111 20.27 20.05 -13.50
CA ALA A 111 19.57 21.05 -14.30
C ALA A 111 19.63 20.68 -15.78
N PRO A 112 18.52 20.83 -16.54
CA PRO A 112 18.49 20.48 -17.94
C PRO A 112 19.66 21.16 -18.64
N VAL A 113 20.52 20.34 -19.24
CA VAL A 113 21.58 20.82 -20.12
C VAL A 113 20.92 21.71 -21.16
N PRO A 114 21.37 22.98 -21.35
CA PRO A 114 20.77 23.85 -22.34
C PRO A 114 20.77 23.14 -23.69
N PRO A 115 19.66 23.20 -24.46
CA PRO A 115 19.54 22.46 -25.70
C PRO A 115 20.67 22.85 -26.64
N ALA A 116 21.51 21.87 -26.99
CA ALA A 116 22.50 22.04 -28.04
C ALA A 116 21.77 22.41 -29.34
N GLU A 117 22.23 23.47 -29.99
CA GLU A 117 21.73 23.93 -31.29
C GLU A 117 21.60 22.74 -32.26
N LEU A 118 20.36 22.43 -32.62
CA LEU A 118 20.08 21.49 -33.70
C LEU A 118 20.50 22.14 -35.03
N PRO A 119 21.25 21.43 -35.90
CA PRO A 119 21.58 21.92 -37.22
C PRO A 119 20.31 22.11 -38.09
N PRO A 120 20.35 23.02 -39.07
CA PRO A 120 19.18 23.44 -39.84
C PRO A 120 18.49 22.27 -40.55
N ARG A 121 17.19 22.10 -40.28
CA ARG A 121 16.31 21.14 -40.97
C ARG A 121 16.24 21.49 -42.47
N THR A 122 16.79 20.64 -43.31
CA THR A 122 16.49 20.59 -44.74
C THR A 122 15.03 20.20 -44.96
N ILE A 123 14.27 21.10 -45.59
CA ILE A 123 12.88 20.90 -46.00
C ILE A 123 12.86 19.88 -47.14
N TYR A 124 12.42 18.65 -46.87
CA TYR A 124 11.99 17.72 -47.93
C TYR A 124 10.54 18.01 -48.27
N ARG A 125 10.34 18.61 -49.45
CA ARG A 125 9.06 18.74 -50.14
C ARG A 125 8.75 17.40 -50.83
N ASP A 126 7.46 17.10 -50.95
CA ASP A 126 6.85 15.94 -51.63
C ASP A 126 6.41 14.78 -50.72
N ARG A 127 5.22 14.96 -50.13
CA ARG A 127 4.32 13.84 -49.85
C ARG A 127 2.90 14.18 -50.32
N PRO A 128 2.22 13.30 -51.06
CA PRO A 128 0.84 13.52 -51.50
C PRO A 128 -0.13 13.55 -50.33
N SER A 129 -1.05 14.50 -50.41
CA SER A 129 -2.14 14.80 -49.47
C SER A 129 -3.18 13.67 -49.38
N PRO A 130 -3.54 13.21 -48.17
CA PRO A 130 -4.79 12.51 -47.92
C PRO A 130 -5.80 13.41 -47.18
N ALA A 131 -6.98 13.58 -47.80
CA ALA A 131 -8.32 13.80 -47.24
C ALA A 131 -8.57 14.97 -46.23
N PRO A 132 -9.78 15.56 -46.24
CA PRO A 132 -10.06 16.79 -45.50
C PRO A 132 -10.01 16.54 -44.00
N THR A 133 -9.01 17.13 -43.35
CA THR A 133 -8.97 17.28 -41.91
C THR A 133 -10.08 18.25 -41.52
N THR A 134 -11.04 17.77 -40.74
CA THR A 134 -12.00 18.60 -40.03
C THR A 134 -11.21 19.59 -39.18
N THR A 135 -11.14 20.84 -39.63
CA THR A 135 -10.60 21.98 -38.88
C THR A 135 -11.31 22.06 -37.53
N PRO A 136 -10.62 21.85 -36.39
CA PRO A 136 -11.16 22.27 -35.11
C PRO A 136 -11.33 23.78 -35.17
N ALA A 137 -12.52 24.27 -34.82
CA ALA A 137 -12.77 25.69 -34.70
C ALA A 137 -11.65 26.35 -33.86
N PRO A 138 -11.15 27.54 -34.25
CA PRO A 138 -10.17 28.25 -33.45
C PRO A 138 -10.75 28.44 -32.05
N ALA A 139 -10.06 27.89 -31.05
CA ALA A 139 -10.35 28.18 -29.66
C ALA A 139 -10.24 29.70 -29.50
N THR A 140 -11.37 30.35 -29.23
CA THR A 140 -11.40 31.75 -28.82
C THR A 140 -10.43 31.88 -27.64
N PRO A 141 -9.35 32.69 -27.74
CA PRO A 141 -8.46 32.90 -26.62
C PRO A 141 -9.28 33.49 -25.48
N SER A 142 -9.45 32.71 -24.40
CA SER A 142 -9.97 33.20 -23.13
C SER A 142 -9.18 34.45 -22.76
N ALA A 143 -9.86 35.54 -22.38
CA ALA A 143 -9.17 36.76 -22.05
C ALA A 143 -8.16 36.48 -20.91
N PRO A 144 -6.93 37.05 -20.96
CA PRO A 144 -5.90 36.83 -19.92
C PRO A 144 -6.40 37.06 -18.48
N ASP A 145 -7.41 37.92 -18.32
CA ASP A 145 -8.04 38.24 -17.05
C ASP A 145 -8.92 37.10 -16.49
N GLU A 146 -9.58 36.31 -17.34
CA GLU A 146 -10.42 35.19 -16.92
C GLU A 146 -9.56 34.03 -16.39
N GLU A 147 -8.44 33.73 -17.05
CA GLU A 147 -7.52 32.69 -16.61
C GLU A 147 -6.86 33.07 -15.28
N LYS A 148 -6.45 34.33 -15.12
CA LYS A 148 -5.90 34.83 -13.86
C LYS A 148 -6.92 34.75 -12.72
N ALA A 149 -8.18 35.13 -12.97
CA ALA A 149 -9.24 35.03 -11.98
C ALA A 149 -9.51 33.56 -11.58
N LYS A 150 -9.50 32.64 -12.55
CA LYS A 150 -9.66 31.20 -12.28
C LYS A 150 -8.52 30.66 -11.40
N ARG A 151 -7.27 31.00 -11.72
CA ARG A 151 -6.10 30.57 -10.92
C ARG A 151 -6.15 31.11 -9.49
N GLU A 152 -6.54 32.36 -9.30
CA GLU A 152 -6.66 32.93 -7.95
C GLU A 152 -7.79 32.25 -7.14
N GLN A 153 -8.90 31.91 -7.80
CA GLN A 153 -9.99 31.13 -7.19
C GLN A 153 -9.52 29.72 -6.80
N GLU A 154 -8.75 29.06 -7.67
CA GLU A 154 -8.16 27.75 -7.40
C GLU A 154 -7.23 27.81 -6.19
N ARG A 155 -6.33 28.80 -6.16
CA ARG A 155 -5.41 29.05 -5.04
C ARG A 155 -6.13 29.31 -3.73
N THR A 156 -7.18 30.14 -3.77
CA THR A 156 -7.99 30.47 -2.59
C THR A 156 -8.69 29.22 -2.04
N THR A 157 -9.26 28.40 -2.92
CA THR A 157 -9.94 27.17 -2.53
C THR A 157 -8.95 26.16 -1.93
N LEU A 158 -7.76 26.05 -2.54
CA LEU A 158 -6.71 25.15 -2.05
C LEU A 158 -6.16 25.61 -0.69
N ALA A 159 -5.97 26.91 -0.48
CA ALA A 159 -5.57 27.48 0.80
C ALA A 159 -6.59 27.20 1.90
N LYS A 160 -7.90 27.27 1.58
CA LYS A 160 -8.96 26.90 2.52
C LYS A 160 -8.92 25.41 2.89
N LEU A 161 -8.69 24.53 1.92
CA LEU A 161 -8.55 23.09 2.19
C LEU A 161 -7.32 22.79 3.05
N LEU A 162 -6.22 23.52 2.86
CA LEU A 162 -5.02 23.41 3.68
C LEU A 162 -5.29 23.84 5.14
N ASP A 163 -5.98 24.96 5.33
CA ASP A 163 -6.38 25.45 6.65
C ASP A 163 -7.32 24.46 7.37
N GLU A 164 -8.29 23.89 6.65
CA GLU A 164 -9.15 22.82 7.18
C GLU A 164 -8.35 21.59 7.62
N GLY A 165 -7.32 21.19 6.86
CA GLY A 165 -6.41 20.10 7.23
C GLY A 165 -5.61 20.41 8.49
N ALA A 166 -5.05 21.62 8.60
CA ALA A 166 -4.32 22.08 9.78
C ALA A 166 -5.19 22.11 11.04
N HIS A 167 -6.48 22.46 10.91
CA HIS A 167 -7.42 22.37 12.03
C HIS A 167 -7.67 20.93 12.48
N ILE A 168 -7.76 19.97 11.55
CA ILE A 168 -7.89 18.55 11.90
C ILE A 168 -6.62 18.06 12.61
N GLU A 169 -5.43 18.47 12.16
CA GLU A 169 -4.17 18.15 12.84
C GLU A 169 -4.16 18.66 14.29
N ALA A 170 -4.57 19.92 14.51
CA ALA A 170 -4.65 20.49 15.85
C ALA A 170 -5.62 19.70 16.75
N ASP A 171 -6.77 19.28 16.23
CA ASP A 171 -7.75 18.47 16.98
C ASP A 171 -7.21 17.07 17.35
N CYS A 172 -6.27 16.52 16.56
CA CYS A 172 -5.63 15.24 16.87
C CYS A 172 -4.66 15.33 18.07
N LEU A 173 -4.16 16.52 18.43
CA LEU A 173 -3.23 16.68 19.56
C LEU A 173 -3.93 16.65 20.93
N THR A 174 -5.23 16.37 20.96
CA THR A 174 -5.99 16.20 22.20
C THR A 174 -5.65 14.89 22.90
N THR A 175 -5.59 14.91 24.23
CA THR A 175 -5.31 13.73 25.08
C THR A 175 -6.51 12.78 25.20
N THR A 176 -7.70 13.25 24.81
CA THR A 176 -8.93 12.45 24.78
C THR A 176 -9.16 11.87 23.38
N PRO A 177 -9.48 10.56 23.25
CA PRO A 177 -9.82 9.97 21.97
C PRO A 177 -11.03 10.68 21.34
N ASN A 178 -10.86 11.24 20.14
CA ASN A 178 -11.95 11.91 19.43
C ASN A 178 -12.46 11.01 18.30
N GLN A 179 -13.62 10.37 18.56
CA GLN A 179 -14.22 9.40 17.65
C GLN A 179 -14.73 10.01 16.33
N ALA A 180 -14.89 11.34 16.25
CA ALA A 180 -15.32 12.03 15.04
C ALA A 180 -14.17 12.38 14.08
N LEU A 181 -12.91 12.27 14.52
CA LEU A 181 -11.74 12.59 13.70
C LEU A 181 -11.62 11.74 12.41
N PRO A 182 -11.81 10.40 12.44
CA PRO A 182 -11.67 9.59 11.24
C PRO A 182 -12.64 10.00 10.13
N GLU A 183 -13.89 10.30 10.48
CA GLU A 183 -14.92 10.72 9.53
C GLU A 183 -14.59 12.09 8.95
N ARG A 184 -14.25 13.06 9.81
CA ARG A 184 -13.84 14.41 9.38
C ARG A 184 -12.61 14.40 8.47
N ALA A 185 -11.61 13.59 8.80
CA ALA A 185 -10.38 13.46 8.01
C ALA A 185 -10.66 12.83 6.64
N ASN A 186 -11.50 11.80 6.57
CA ASN A 186 -11.92 11.18 5.31
C ASN A 186 -12.74 12.15 4.43
N ASP A 187 -13.69 12.87 5.02
CA ASP A 187 -14.51 13.83 4.29
C ASP A 187 -13.69 15.00 3.73
N TRP A 188 -12.73 15.50 4.52
CA TRP A 188 -11.77 16.50 4.07
C TRP A 188 -10.92 15.99 2.90
N ALA A 189 -10.34 14.81 3.00
CA ALA A 189 -9.50 14.27 1.92
C ALA A 189 -10.30 13.98 0.65
N LYS A 190 -11.54 13.48 0.77
CA LYS A 190 -12.41 13.26 -0.39
C LYS A 190 -12.74 14.56 -1.11
N ARG A 191 -13.06 15.63 -0.39
CA ARG A 191 -13.28 16.96 -0.98
C ARG A 191 -12.01 17.50 -1.63
N THR A 192 -10.86 17.36 -0.96
CA THR A 192 -9.56 17.81 -1.46
C THR A 192 -9.16 17.09 -2.74
N TYR A 193 -9.27 15.75 -2.76
CA TYR A 193 -9.00 14.95 -3.94
C TYR A 193 -9.92 15.30 -5.12
N THR A 194 -11.23 15.48 -4.85
CA THR A 194 -12.21 15.86 -5.88
C THR A 194 -11.86 17.21 -6.50
N PHE A 195 -11.48 18.18 -5.67
CA PHE A 195 -11.07 19.50 -6.11
C PHE A 195 -9.76 19.44 -6.92
N LEU A 196 -8.72 18.78 -6.41
CA LEU A 196 -7.45 18.62 -7.13
C LEU A 196 -7.64 17.92 -8.47
N SER A 197 -8.49 16.89 -8.53
CA SER A 197 -8.80 16.18 -9.79
C SER A 197 -9.47 17.05 -10.84
N SER A 198 -10.13 18.14 -10.43
CA SER A 198 -10.76 19.10 -11.34
C SER A 198 -9.78 20.13 -11.92
N ILE A 199 -8.63 20.33 -11.26
CA ILE A 199 -7.59 21.28 -11.67
C ILE A 199 -6.51 20.52 -12.46
N ASP A 200 -5.92 19.50 -11.82
CA ASP A 200 -4.83 18.72 -12.35
C ASP A 200 -4.80 17.30 -11.75
N SER A 201 -4.88 16.30 -12.64
CA SER A 201 -4.83 14.89 -12.27
C SER A 201 -3.51 14.47 -11.61
N ALA A 202 -2.38 15.11 -11.93
CA ALA A 202 -1.09 14.78 -11.33
C ALA A 202 -1.03 15.23 -9.86
N SER A 203 -1.55 16.40 -9.56
CA SER A 203 -1.71 16.93 -8.20
C SER A 203 -2.61 16.03 -7.35
N ALA A 204 -3.73 15.55 -7.90
CA ALA A 204 -4.61 14.61 -7.22
C ALA A 204 -3.91 13.27 -6.92
N ALA A 205 -3.13 12.74 -7.87
CA ALA A 205 -2.36 11.52 -7.68
C ALA A 205 -1.27 11.68 -6.60
N ARG A 206 -0.56 12.82 -6.58
CA ARG A 206 0.42 13.16 -5.53
C ARG A 206 -0.22 13.24 -4.16
N PHE A 207 -1.37 13.91 -4.05
CA PHE A 207 -2.12 14.00 -2.79
C PHE A 207 -2.55 12.62 -2.29
N ASN A 208 -3.11 11.76 -3.15
CA ASN A 208 -3.55 10.43 -2.75
C ASN A 208 -2.39 9.46 -2.44
N ALA A 209 -1.23 9.66 -3.05
CA ALA A 209 -0.01 8.91 -2.76
C ALA A 209 0.75 9.44 -1.55
N ALA A 210 0.28 10.52 -0.92
CA ALA A 210 0.94 11.12 0.23
C ALA A 210 0.99 10.10 1.38
N THR A 211 2.21 9.85 1.85
CA THR A 211 2.46 9.06 3.04
C THR A 211 3.31 9.89 3.98
N ALA A 212 2.91 9.97 5.25
CA ALA A 212 3.76 10.56 6.27
C ALA A 212 4.61 9.47 6.91
N SER A 213 5.79 9.85 7.39
CA SER A 213 6.50 9.02 8.36
C SER A 213 5.60 8.83 9.58
N PRO A 214 5.43 7.58 10.06
CA PRO A 214 4.67 7.33 11.28
C PRO A 214 5.34 8.08 12.42
N PHE A 215 4.64 9.09 12.94
CA PHE A 215 5.06 9.88 14.08
C PHE A 215 4.11 9.59 15.23
N THR A 216 4.65 9.43 16.43
CA THR A 216 3.86 9.12 17.61
C THR A 216 4.11 10.20 18.65
N HIS A 217 3.07 10.97 18.97
CA HIS A 217 3.07 11.82 20.15
C HIS A 217 2.83 10.95 21.39
N PRO A 218 3.71 10.98 22.40
CA PRO A 218 3.63 10.09 23.56
C PRO A 218 2.36 10.30 24.40
N ASP A 219 1.82 11.51 24.40
CA ASP A 219 0.65 11.89 25.21
C ASP A 219 -0.68 11.83 24.44
N VAL A 220 -0.63 11.41 23.16
CA VAL A 220 -1.80 11.36 22.27
C VAL A 220 -2.26 9.91 22.13
N PRO A 221 -3.57 9.62 22.26
CA PRO A 221 -4.08 8.26 22.09
C PRO A 221 -3.88 7.76 20.65
N GLU A 222 -3.69 6.45 20.49
CA GLU A 222 -3.33 5.81 19.21
C GLU A 222 -4.28 6.16 18.03
N PRO A 223 -5.62 6.22 18.21
CA PRO A 223 -6.52 6.64 17.14
C PRO A 223 -6.24 8.06 16.65
N ASN A 224 -5.88 8.98 17.54
CA ASN A 224 -5.57 10.35 17.16
C ASN A 224 -4.19 10.45 16.50
N ASN A 225 -3.20 9.67 16.98
CA ASN A 225 -1.85 9.63 16.41
C ASN A 225 -1.82 9.14 14.97
N SER A 226 -2.57 8.07 14.66
CA SER A 226 -2.64 7.52 13.30
C SER A 226 -3.26 8.52 12.33
N ILE A 227 -4.33 9.21 12.74
CA ILE A 227 -4.97 10.26 11.95
C ILE A 227 -4.05 11.46 11.77
N TRP A 228 -3.41 11.93 12.85
CA TRP A 228 -2.48 13.06 12.79
C TRP A 228 -1.37 12.83 11.77
N SER A 229 -0.70 11.67 11.84
CA SER A 229 0.36 11.32 10.91
C SER A 229 -0.15 11.34 9.47
N TRP A 230 -1.29 10.72 9.22
CA TRP A 230 -1.90 10.69 7.89
C TRP A 230 -2.27 12.09 7.37
N VAL A 231 -2.93 12.94 8.17
CA VAL A 231 -3.32 14.30 7.77
C VAL A 231 -2.09 15.17 7.50
N ASN A 232 -1.08 15.13 8.38
CA ASN A 232 0.17 15.89 8.23
C ASN A 232 0.90 15.57 6.92
N GLY A 233 0.93 14.31 6.49
CA GLY A 233 1.51 13.95 5.18
C GLY A 233 0.76 14.60 4.02
N HIS A 234 -0.57 14.62 4.10
CA HIS A 234 -1.43 15.17 3.06
C HIS A 234 -1.36 16.71 3.01
N THR A 235 -1.31 17.38 4.17
CA THR A 235 -1.18 18.85 4.23
C THR A 235 0.19 19.33 3.75
N GLN A 236 1.27 18.58 4.01
CA GLN A 236 2.59 18.88 3.43
C GLN A 236 2.58 18.83 1.90
N VAL A 237 1.98 17.80 1.31
CA VAL A 237 1.83 17.71 -0.16
C VAL A 237 0.93 18.83 -0.68
N LEU A 238 -0.16 19.13 0.02
CA LEU A 238 -1.07 20.20 -0.37
C LEU A 238 -0.39 21.58 -0.33
N SER A 239 0.47 21.83 0.66
CA SER A 239 1.29 23.04 0.75
C SER A 239 2.28 23.15 -0.42
N GLN A 240 2.89 22.03 -0.84
CA GLN A 240 3.75 22.00 -2.03
C GLN A 240 2.97 22.36 -3.30
N ILE A 241 1.81 21.72 -3.52
CA ILE A 241 0.94 22.01 -4.68
C ILE A 241 0.51 23.48 -4.68
N LEU A 242 0.16 24.02 -3.52
CA LEU A 242 -0.21 25.43 -3.38
C LEU A 242 0.96 26.37 -3.73
N SER A 243 2.18 26.03 -3.34
CA SER A 243 3.37 26.81 -3.69
C SER A 243 3.66 26.79 -5.19
N GLU A 244 3.49 25.63 -5.85
CA GLU A 244 3.71 25.46 -7.29
C GLU A 244 2.73 26.31 -8.10
N LEU A 245 1.45 26.36 -7.69
CA LEU A 245 0.44 27.24 -8.31
C LEU A 245 0.74 28.73 -8.17
N GLY A 246 1.62 29.14 -7.26
CA GLY A 246 1.98 30.53 -7.02
C GLY A 246 3.19 31.04 -7.81
N HIS A 247 3.90 30.17 -8.53
CA HIS A 247 5.17 30.48 -9.21
C HIS A 247 5.08 30.68 -10.73
N ASP A 248 3.89 30.51 -11.33
CA ASP A 248 3.60 30.71 -12.76
C ASP A 248 2.95 32.07 -13.06
#